data_AF-A0A9P5JT35-F1
#
_entry.id   AF-A0A9P5JT35-F1
#
_cell.length_a   1.000
_cell.length_b   1.000
_cell.length_c   1.000
_cell.angle_alpha   90.00
_cell.angle_beta   90.00
_cell.angle_gamma   90.00
#
_symmetry.space_group_name_H-M   'P 1'
#
loop_
_entity.id
_entity.type
_entity.pdbx_description
1 polymer ?
#
loop_
_entity_poly.entity_id
_entity_poly.type
_entity_poly.pdbx_seq_one_letter_code
_entity_poly.pdbx_strand_id
1 'polypeptide(L)'
;MPFIRVSTPKDSFNIYYRTNASSSTTNCAFRPDSERPTILLVAPASFSIDFLNHQFDDPALQRYNLVAFDPPGYGKSECANLKNREQACMIDDWAMAA
;
A
#
# COMPACT_ATOMS: atom_id res chain seq x y z
N MET A 1 9.13 -7.61 -6.33
CA MET A 1 7.81 -7.02 -6.66
C MET A 1 7.03 -6.84 -5.36
N PRO A 2 6.94 -5.61 -4.81
CA PRO A 2 6.24 -5.38 -3.54
C PRO A 2 4.74 -5.18 -3.80
N PHE A 3 4.09 -6.24 -4.28
CA PHE A 3 2.65 -6.26 -4.50
C PHE A 3 2.02 -7.36 -3.66
N ILE A 4 0.85 -7.09 -3.10
CA ILE A 4 0.00 -8.10 -2.47
C ILE A 4 -1.26 -8.22 -3.30
N ARG A 5 -1.58 -9.44 -3.74
CA ARG A 5 -2.85 -9.70 -4.40
C ARG A 5 -3.94 -9.85 -3.35
N VAL A 6 -4.91 -8.96 -3.36
CA VAL A 6 -6.12 -9.02 -2.56
C VAL A 6 -7.26 -9.48 -3.46
N SER A 7 -7.96 -10.54 -3.09
CA SER A 7 -9.11 -11.04 -3.84
C SER A 7 -10.35 -10.96 -2.98
N THR A 8 -11.42 -10.38 -3.53
CA THR A 8 -12.78 -10.43 -2.99
C THR A 8 -13.61 -11.38 -3.84
N PRO A 9 -14.83 -11.75 -3.43
CA PRO A 9 -15.70 -12.57 -4.28
C PRO A 9 -16.04 -11.94 -5.64
N LYS A 10 -15.92 -10.61 -5.78
CA LYS A 10 -16.28 -9.87 -7.00
C LYS A 10 -15.06 -9.46 -7.81
N ASP A 11 -13.96 -9.11 -7.15
CA ASP A 11 -12.83 -8.43 -7.78
C ASP A 11 -11.48 -8.94 -7.25
N SER A 12 -10.41 -8.62 -7.96
CA SER A 12 -9.06 -8.78 -7.42
C SER A 12 -8.23 -7.54 -7.70
N PHE A 13 -7.37 -7.19 -6.75
CA PHE A 13 -6.53 -6.00 -6.76
C PHE A 13 -5.10 -6.41 -6.44
N ASN A 14 -4.14 -5.80 -7.13
CA ASN A 14 -2.73 -5.84 -6.78
C ASN A 14 -2.40 -4.55 -6.04
N ILE A 15 -2.15 -4.66 -4.74
CA ILE A 15 -1.84 -3.52 -3.89
C ILE A 15 -0.32 -3.34 -3.83
N TYR A 16 0.16 -2.22 -4.35
CA TYR A 16 1.56 -1.81 -4.20
C TYR A 16 1.81 -1.35 -2.76
N TYR A 17 2.91 -1.80 -2.17
CA TYR A 17 3.31 -1.37 -0.85
C TYR A 17 4.78 -0.97 -0.80
N ARG A 18 5.12 -0.14 0.17
CA ARG A 18 6.49 0.23 0.54
C ARG A 18 6.73 -0.13 2.00
N THR A 19 7.95 -0.56 2.28
CA THR A 19 8.41 -0.81 3.65
C THR A 19 9.89 -0.47 3.80
N ASN A 20 10.29 -0.07 5.01
CA ASN A 20 11.71 0.04 5.39
C ASN A 20 12.27 -1.26 6.00
N ALA A 21 11.44 -2.28 6.20
CA ALA A 21 11.88 -3.56 6.71
C ALA A 21 12.73 -4.31 5.67
N SER A 22 13.75 -5.04 6.13
CA SER A 22 14.69 -5.69 5.21
C SER A 22 13.98 -6.71 4.32
N SER A 23 14.03 -6.49 3.01
CA SER A 23 13.66 -7.48 2.02
C SER A 23 14.90 -8.30 1.70
N SER A 24 15.00 -9.54 2.19
CA SER A 24 16.07 -10.44 1.76
C SER A 24 15.99 -10.61 0.24
N THR A 25 17.13 -10.46 -0.43
CA THR A 25 17.34 -10.35 -1.88
C THR A 25 16.68 -11.43 -2.75
N THR A 26 16.20 -12.53 -2.18
CA THR A 26 15.62 -13.66 -2.91
C THR A 26 14.10 -13.73 -2.88
N ASN A 27 13.43 -13.06 -1.93
CA ASN A 27 11.97 -13.07 -1.81
C ASN A 27 11.53 -11.69 -1.32
N CYS A 28 10.96 -10.87 -2.20
CA CYS A 28 10.46 -9.50 -1.92
C CYS A 28 9.22 -9.49 -0.99
N ALA A 29 9.16 -10.38 0.00
CA ALA A 29 8.13 -10.43 1.00
C ALA A 29 8.51 -9.48 2.15
N PHE A 30 7.53 -8.70 2.61
CA PHE A 30 7.66 -7.93 3.85
C PHE A 30 8.03 -8.87 5.01
N ARG A 31 9.17 -8.60 5.65
CA ARG A 31 9.65 -9.29 6.84
C ARG A 31 9.91 -8.25 7.94
N PRO A 32 8.92 -7.92 8.78
CA PRO A 32 9.11 -6.96 9.86
C PRO A 32 10.16 -7.46 10.84
N ASP A 33 10.95 -6.53 11.38
CA ASP A 33 11.80 -6.80 12.54
C ASP A 33 10.89 -7.04 13.75
N SER A 34 10.98 -8.23 14.36
CA SER A 34 10.15 -8.62 15.50
C SER A 34 10.38 -7.77 16.76
N GLU A 35 11.52 -7.07 16.84
CA GLU A 35 11.85 -6.20 17.96
C GLU A 35 11.29 -4.78 17.79
N ARG A 36 10.79 -4.44 16.60
CA ARG A 36 10.28 -3.10 16.27
C ARG A 36 8.76 -3.09 16.14
N PRO A 37 8.06 -2.12 16.75
CA PRO A 37 6.65 -1.92 16.48
C PRO A 37 6.42 -1.50 15.02
N THR A 38 5.26 -1.87 14.48
CA THR A 38 4.86 -1.52 13.10
C THR A 38 3.98 -0.27 13.09
N ILE A 39 4.32 0.68 12.22
CA ILE A 39 3.48 1.83 11.90
C ILE A 39 2.94 1.65 10.49
N LEU A 40 1.62 1.65 10.37
CA LEU A 40 0.92 1.72 9.09
C LEU A 40 0.66 3.18 8.75
N LEU A 41 1.35 3.70 7.73
CA LEU A 41 1.14 5.04 7.21
C LEU A 41 0.05 4.98 6.13
N VAL A 42 -1.08 5.64 6.41
CA VAL A 42 -2.23 5.68 5.52
C VAL A 42 -2.20 6.98 4.74
N ALA A 43 -2.15 6.87 3.41
CA ALA A 43 -2.31 8.02 2.52
C ALA A 43 -3.74 8.59 2.62
N PRO A 44 -3.93 9.93 2.53
CA PRO A 44 -5.23 10.48 2.22
C PRO A 44 -5.81 9.82 0.96
N ALA A 45 -7.14 9.71 0.90
CA ALA A 45 -7.82 9.12 -0.25
C ALA A 45 -7.30 9.75 -1.56
N SER A 46 -7.06 8.90 -2.55
CA SER A 46 -6.62 9.29 -3.90
C SER A 46 -5.15 9.75 -4.06
N PHE A 47 -4.31 9.63 -3.04
CA PHE A 47 -2.87 9.93 -3.15
C PHE A 47 -2.02 8.66 -3.25
N SER A 48 -0.95 8.73 -4.04
CA SER A 48 0.10 7.71 -4.04
C SER A 48 1.01 7.87 -2.83
N ILE A 49 1.47 6.78 -2.24
CA ILE A 49 2.38 6.76 -1.08
C ILE A 49 3.76 7.38 -1.35
N ASP A 50 4.08 7.76 -2.59
CA ASP A 50 5.31 8.48 -2.91
C ASP A 50 5.40 9.83 -2.15
N PHE A 51 4.29 10.45 -1.72
CA PHE A 51 4.36 11.66 -0.87
C PHE A 51 4.91 11.38 0.54
N LEU A 52 4.91 10.11 0.98
CA LEU A 52 5.41 9.69 2.30
C LEU A 52 6.94 9.50 2.32
N ASN A 53 7.66 9.82 1.24
CA ASN A 53 9.12 9.68 1.14
C ASN A 53 9.84 10.24 2.37
N HIS A 54 9.47 11.44 2.81
CA HIS A 54 10.09 12.10 3.96
C HIS A 54 9.92 11.31 5.27
N GLN A 55 8.79 10.65 5.49
CA GLN A 55 8.56 9.79 6.66
C GLN A 55 9.39 8.51 6.58
N PHE A 56 9.59 7.96 5.39
CA PHE A 56 10.46 6.79 5.20
C PHE A 56 11.94 7.09 5.39
N ASP A 57 12.35 8.34 5.17
CA ASP A 57 13.73 8.79 5.34
C ASP A 57 13.99 9.42 6.72
N ASP A 58 12.95 9.64 7.54
CA ASP A 58 13.07 10.24 8.87
C ASP A 58 13.84 9.32 9.83
N PRO A 59 15.00 9.75 10.38
CA PRO A 59 15.78 8.99 11.35
C PRO A 59 14.99 8.60 12.60
N ALA A 60 14.05 9.45 13.05
CA ALA A 60 13.24 9.19 14.24
C ALA A 60 12.26 8.02 14.03
N LEU A 61 11.88 7.75 12.78
CA LEU A 61 10.96 6.68 12.40
C LEU A 61 11.66 5.35 12.06
N GLN A 62 12.99 5.33 11.94
CA GLN A 62 13.74 4.10 11.62
C GLN A 62 13.69 3.03 12.72
N ARG A 63 13.28 3.40 13.94
CA ARG A 63 13.04 2.47 15.05
C ARG A 63 11.72 1.68 14.92
N TYR A 64 10.93 1.95 13.89
CA TYR A 64 9.68 1.25 13.58
C TYR A 64 9.80 0.48 12.27
N ASN A 65 8.99 -0.58 12.12
CA ASN A 65 8.67 -1.12 10.81
C ASN A 65 7.64 -0.19 10.16
N LEU A 66 8.04 0.55 9.15
CA LEU A 66 7.15 1.40 8.37
C LEU A 66 6.55 0.59 7.24
N VAL A 67 5.23 0.71 7.08
CA VAL A 67 4.49 0.15 5.96
C VAL A 67 3.54 1.22 5.43
N ALA A 68 3.52 1.40 4.12
CA ALA A 68 2.54 2.22 3.42
C ALA A 68 2.07 1.46 2.18
N PHE A 69 0.84 1.67 1.74
CA PHE A 69 0.31 1.06 0.52
C PHE A 69 -0.50 2.06 -0.30
N ASP A 70 -0.41 1.94 -1.61
CA ASP A 70 -1.24 2.71 -2.52
C ASP A 70 -2.68 2.17 -2.46
N PRO A 71 -3.69 3.03 -2.24
CA PRO A 71 -5.09 2.60 -2.28
C PRO A 71 -5.43 1.92 -3.62
N PRO A 72 -6.43 1.02 -3.68
CA PRO A 72 -6.79 0.35 -4.92
C PRO A 72 -7.10 1.36 -6.04
N GLY A 73 -6.49 1.17 -7.21
CA GLY A 73 -6.66 2.05 -8.38
C GLY A 73 -5.89 3.39 -8.34
N TYR A 74 -5.10 3.63 -7.29
CA TYR A 74 -4.24 4.80 -7.16
C TYR A 74 -2.76 4.42 -7.14
N GLY A 75 -1.89 5.39 -7.43
CA GLY A 75 -0.45 5.19 -7.47
C GLY A 75 -0.06 4.03 -8.40
N LYS A 76 0.62 3.03 -7.83
CA LYS A 76 1.04 1.80 -8.53
C LYS A 76 0.09 0.62 -8.29
N SER A 77 -0.94 0.77 -7.45
CA SER A 77 -1.92 -0.30 -7.22
C SER A 77 -2.85 -0.48 -8.42
N GLU A 78 -3.05 -1.73 -8.83
CA GLU A 78 -3.82 -2.09 -10.03
C GLU A 78 -5.06 -2.91 -9.69
N CYS A 79 -6.19 -2.59 -10.31
CA CYS A 79 -7.38 -3.45 -10.26
C CYS A 79 -7.28 -4.49 -11.38
N ALA A 80 -7.14 -5.77 -11.02
CA ALA A 80 -6.77 -6.83 -11.95
C ALA A 80 -7.93 -7.33 -12.85
N ASN A 81 -9.16 -6.79 -12.72
CA ASN A 81 -10.35 -7.33 -13.39
C ASN A 81 -11.27 -6.31 -14.09
N LEU A 82 -10.83 -5.08 -14.35
CA LEU A 82 -11.73 -4.08 -14.93
C LEU A 82 -11.41 -3.86 -16.41
N LYS A 83 -12.25 -4.49 -17.26
CA LYS A 83 -12.27 -4.29 -18.72
C LYS A 83 -12.42 -2.82 -19.12
N ASN A 84 -12.83 -1.94 -18.21
CA ASN A 84 -12.92 -0.50 -18.37
C ASN A 84 -12.29 0.20 -17.16
N ARG A 85 -11.21 0.96 -17.37
CA ARG A 85 -10.51 1.74 -16.34
C ARG A 85 -11.41 2.73 -15.58
N GLU A 86 -12.51 3.15 -16.18
CA GLU A 86 -13.40 4.22 -15.64
C GLU A 86 -14.41 3.72 -14.60
N GLN A 87 -14.73 2.42 -14.53
CA GLN A 87 -15.66 1.87 -13.53
C GLN A 87 -14.98 1.34 -12.26
N ALA A 88 -13.64 1.26 -12.29
CA ALA A 88 -12.85 0.48 -11.34
C ALA A 88 -12.48 1.18 -10.03
N CYS A 89 -12.46 2.51 -10.08
CA CYS A 89 -11.83 3.34 -9.05
C CYS A 89 -12.83 4.27 -8.37
N MET A 90 -14.13 3.94 -8.45
CA MET A 90 -15.17 4.57 -7.65
C MET A 90 -15.11 3.99 -6.23
N ILE A 91 -13.98 4.18 -5.55
CA ILE A 91 -13.96 4.18 -4.08
C ILE A 91 -14.44 5.57 -3.63
N ASP A 92 -15.59 6.01 -4.15
CA ASP A 92 -16.27 7.24 -3.73
C ASP A 92 -17.45 6.91 -2.80
N ASP A 93 -17.93 5.66 -2.77
CA ASP A 93 -19.07 5.27 -1.92
C ASP A 93 -18.72 5.05 -0.44
N TRP A 94 -17.46 4.79 -0.09
CA TRP A 94 -17.05 4.63 1.32
C TRP A 94 -16.81 5.97 2.05
N ALA A 95 -16.55 7.05 1.32
CA ALA A 95 -16.30 8.38 1.89
C ALA A 95 -17.57 9.23 2.02
N MET A 96 -18.70 8.76 1.48
CA MET A 96 -19.99 9.47 1.45
C MET A 96 -21.01 8.92 2.46
N ALA A 97 -20.63 7.95 3.30
CA ALA A 97 -21.52 7.31 4.28
C ALA A 97 -21.32 7.80 5.73
N ALA A 98 -20.82 9.04 5.91
CA ALA A 98 -20.70 9.70 7.21
C ALA A 98 -21.73 10.82 7.37
#